data_AF-A0A853T3T2-F1
#
_entry.id   AF-A0A853T3T2-F1
#
_cell.length_a   1.000
_cell.length_b   1.000
_cell.length_c   1.000
_cell.angle_alpha   90.00
_cell.angle_beta   90.00
_cell.angle_gamma   90.00
#
_symmetry.space_group_name_H-M   'P 1'
#
loop_
_entity.id
_entity.type
_entity.pdbx_description
1 polymer ?
#
loop_
_entity_poly.entity_id
_entity_poly.type
_entity_poly.pdbx_seq_one_letter_code
_entity_poly.pdbx_strand_id
1 'polypeptide(L)'
;MASPSQLATLIDLAQRETDDCAKRLGAALKALDDCRQKLDMLSGYRDDYAKRFEASMSNGITPMAYRNFQAFMVKLDSAILGQQQVVEHAQTRSENEKMRWQLAERKRMSYTTLNNRAQEQALKLENKRDQKAMDEHAARQAYYKR
;
A
#
# COMPACT_ATOMS: atom_id res chain seq x y z
N MET A 1 9.63 -25.56 18.46
CA MET A 1 9.65 -24.83 17.17
C MET A 1 8.36 -25.15 16.43
N ALA A 2 7.78 -24.20 15.68
CA ALA A 2 6.58 -24.47 14.88
C ALA A 2 6.87 -25.55 13.83
N SER A 3 5.90 -26.42 13.55
CA SER A 3 6.04 -27.45 12.53
C SER A 3 6.06 -26.83 11.12
N PRO A 4 6.64 -27.50 10.11
CA PRO A 4 6.61 -27.02 8.72
C PRO A 4 5.20 -26.71 8.20
N SER A 5 4.19 -27.49 8.61
CA SER A 5 2.79 -27.21 8.23
C SER A 5 2.25 -25.94 8.90
N GLN A 6 2.63 -25.67 10.16
CA GLN A 6 2.25 -24.44 10.87
C GLN A 6 2.89 -23.20 10.23
N LEU A 7 4.15 -23.28 9.81
CA LEU A 7 4.82 -22.17 9.10
C LEU A 7 4.17 -21.89 7.74
N ALA A 8 3.80 -22.93 6.99
CA ALA A 8 3.08 -22.77 5.73
C ALA A 8 1.73 -22.05 5.94
N THR A 9 0.97 -22.43 6.98
CA THR A 9 -0.29 -21.74 7.32
C THR A 9 -0.07 -20.29 7.73
N LEU A 10 0.97 -19.99 8.50
CA LEU A 10 1.32 -18.62 8.89
C LEU A 10 1.73 -17.76 7.69
N ILE A 11 2.43 -18.33 6.71
CA ILE A 11 2.78 -17.66 5.46
C ILE A 11 1.53 -17.35 4.65
N ASP A 12 0.61 -18.32 4.48
CA ASP A 12 -0.64 -18.10 3.75
C ASP A 12 -1.50 -17.01 4.41
N LEU A 13 -1.62 -17.03 5.75
CA LEU A 13 -2.33 -15.98 6.48
C LEU A 13 -1.67 -14.61 6.29
N ALA A 14 -0.35 -14.53 6.39
CA ALA A 14 0.39 -13.28 6.19
C ALA A 14 0.31 -12.79 4.74
N GLN A 15 0.27 -13.68 3.75
CA GLN A 15 0.07 -13.32 2.35
C GLN A 15 -1.31 -12.68 2.14
N ARG A 16 -2.37 -13.31 2.66
CA ARG A 16 -3.73 -12.74 2.59
C ARG A 16 -3.82 -11.37 3.27
N GLU A 17 -3.18 -11.22 4.43
CA GLU A 17 -3.09 -9.95 5.15
C GLU A 17 -2.37 -8.87 4.31
N THR A 18 -1.22 -9.21 3.70
CA THR A 18 -0.50 -8.31 2.78
C THR A 18 -1.38 -7.90 1.59
N ASP A 19 -2.06 -8.85 0.95
CA ASP A 19 -2.88 -8.60 -0.24
C ASP A 19 -4.06 -7.68 0.08
N ASP A 20 -4.71 -7.89 1.23
CA ASP A 20 -5.79 -7.03 1.69
C ASP A 20 -5.29 -5.62 2.05
N CYS A 21 -4.13 -5.49 2.70
CA CYS A 21 -3.47 -4.21 2.92
C CYS A 21 -3.12 -3.51 1.60
N ALA A 22 -2.63 -4.26 0.59
CA ALA A 22 -2.30 -3.70 -0.72
C ALA A 22 -3.54 -3.14 -1.43
N LYS A 23 -4.67 -3.85 -1.39
CA LYS A 23 -5.95 -3.37 -1.93
C LYS A 23 -6.41 -2.09 -1.23
N ARG A 24 -6.33 -2.03 0.10
CA ARG A 24 -6.70 -0.84 0.89
C ARG A 24 -5.79 0.35 0.58
N LEU A 25 -4.48 0.12 0.46
CA LEU A 25 -3.52 1.13 0.06
C LEU A 25 -3.82 1.66 -1.35
N GLY A 26 -4.08 0.78 -2.32
CA GLY A 26 -4.47 1.18 -3.67
C GLY A 26 -5.73 2.05 -3.69
N ALA A 27 -6.76 1.68 -2.93
CA ALA A 27 -7.97 2.49 -2.79
C ALA A 27 -7.70 3.85 -2.13
N ALA A 28 -6.84 3.90 -1.10
CA ALA A 28 -6.48 5.15 -0.43
C ALA A 28 -5.67 6.09 -1.34
N LEU A 29 -4.74 5.55 -2.13
CA LEU A 29 -3.95 6.32 -3.10
C LEU A 29 -4.84 6.88 -4.23
N LYS A 30 -5.77 6.07 -4.74
CA LYS A 30 -6.75 6.54 -5.73
C LYS A 30 -7.61 7.68 -5.16
N ALA A 31 -8.11 7.52 -3.94
CA ALA A 31 -8.90 8.57 -3.29
C ALA A 31 -8.10 9.86 -3.08
N LEU A 32 -6.81 9.76 -2.72
CA LEU A 32 -5.93 10.92 -2.62
C LEU A 32 -5.76 11.62 -3.98
N ASP A 33 -5.54 10.86 -5.04
CA ASP A 33 -5.41 11.38 -6.41
C ASP A 33 -6.68 12.11 -6.85
N ASP A 34 -7.86 11.47 -6.69
CA ASP A 34 -9.16 12.05 -7.01
C ASP A 34 -9.39 13.38 -6.24
N CYS A 35 -9.00 13.42 -4.96
CA CYS A 35 -9.12 14.64 -4.14
C CYS A 35 -8.19 15.77 -4.60
N ARG A 36 -6.98 15.44 -5.06
CA ARG A 36 -6.02 16.42 -5.60
C ARG A 36 -6.49 16.97 -6.94
N GLN A 37 -6.95 16.10 -7.85
CA GLN A 37 -7.51 16.53 -9.14
C GLN A 37 -8.70 17.50 -8.94
N LYS A 38 -9.56 17.23 -7.94
CA LYS A 38 -10.66 18.14 -7.60
C LYS A 38 -10.18 19.48 -7.05
N LEU A 39 -9.12 19.49 -6.23
CA LEU A 39 -8.51 20.73 -5.74
C LEU A 39 -7.93 21.56 -6.89
N ASP A 40 -7.24 20.91 -7.82
CA ASP A 40 -6.67 21.55 -9.00
C ASP A 40 -7.77 22.14 -9.89
N MET A 41 -8.86 21.40 -10.09
CA MET A 41 -10.03 21.88 -10.83
C MET A 41 -10.65 23.12 -10.18
N LEU A 42 -10.83 23.14 -8.86
CA LEU A 42 -11.39 24.29 -8.15
C LEU A 42 -10.45 25.51 -8.25
N SER A 43 -9.14 25.29 -8.13
CA SER A 43 -8.13 26.35 -8.21
C SER A 43 -8.06 26.94 -9.63
N GLY A 44 -8.03 26.08 -10.66
CA GLY A 44 -8.05 26.52 -12.05
C GLY A 44 -9.34 27.28 -12.40
N TYR A 45 -10.48 26.78 -11.93
CA TYR A 45 -11.77 27.46 -12.13
C TYR A 45 -11.80 28.85 -11.47
N ARG A 46 -11.22 28.98 -10.27
CA ARG A 46 -11.08 30.26 -9.58
C ARG A 46 -10.27 31.26 -10.39
N ASP A 47 -9.12 30.85 -10.89
CA ASP A 47 -8.22 31.72 -11.66
C ASP A 47 -8.87 32.16 -12.98
N ASP A 48 -9.54 31.25 -13.67
CA ASP A 48 -10.29 31.56 -14.88
C ASP A 48 -11.45 32.52 -14.61
N TYR A 49 -12.15 32.33 -13.49
CA TYR A 49 -13.23 33.22 -13.08
C TYR A 49 -12.72 34.64 -12.74
N ALA A 50 -11.57 34.75 -12.07
CA ALA A 50 -10.90 36.02 -11.81
C ALA A 50 -10.54 36.76 -13.11
N LYS A 51 -9.88 36.07 -14.05
CA LYS A 51 -9.46 36.64 -15.35
C LYS A 51 -10.65 37.16 -16.16
N ARG A 52 -11.75 36.38 -16.21
CA ARG A 52 -12.98 36.79 -16.89
C ARG A 52 -13.59 38.04 -16.27
N PHE A 53 -13.52 38.15 -14.95
CA PHE A 53 -14.01 39.32 -14.23
C PHE A 53 -13.16 40.56 -14.50
N GLU A 54 -11.83 40.45 -14.48
CA GLU A 54 -10.91 41.54 -14.84
C GLU A 54 -11.18 42.06 -16.27
N ALA A 55 -11.36 41.16 -17.23
CA ALA A 55 -11.72 41.51 -18.60
C ALA A 55 -13.12 42.15 -18.72
N SER A 56 -14.04 41.84 -17.80
CA SER A 56 -15.35 42.49 -17.76
C SER A 56 -15.26 43.88 -17.12
N MET A 57 -14.38 44.05 -16.14
CA MET A 57 -14.16 45.32 -15.44
C MET A 57 -13.60 46.41 -16.36
N SER A 58 -12.73 46.06 -17.31
CA SER A 58 -12.22 47.00 -18.31
C SER A 58 -13.30 47.57 -19.23
N ASN A 59 -14.43 46.87 -19.37
CA ASN A 59 -15.60 47.31 -20.15
C ASN A 59 -16.66 48.04 -19.32
N GLY A 60 -16.42 48.23 -18.01
CA GLY A 60 -17.36 48.80 -17.05
C GLY A 60 -18.34 47.75 -16.51
N ILE A 61 -18.48 47.69 -15.18
CA ILE A 61 -19.39 46.75 -14.49
C ILE A 61 -20.31 47.49 -13.53
N THR A 62 -21.49 46.92 -13.30
CA THR A 62 -22.43 47.45 -12.31
C THR A 62 -21.96 47.12 -10.88
N PRO A 63 -22.31 47.93 -9.87
CA PRO A 63 -22.02 47.62 -8.47
C PRO A 63 -22.60 46.27 -8.02
N MET A 64 -23.74 45.86 -8.58
CA MET A 64 -24.36 44.56 -8.31
C MET A 64 -23.52 43.39 -8.86
N ALA A 65 -23.01 43.52 -10.09
CA ALA A 65 -22.11 42.51 -10.67
C ALA A 65 -20.82 42.36 -9.85
N TYR A 66 -20.25 43.47 -9.37
CA TYR A 66 -19.10 43.46 -8.47
C TYR A 66 -19.38 42.71 -7.16
N ARG A 67 -20.51 43.00 -6.50
CA ARG A 67 -20.91 42.30 -5.26
C ARG A 67 -21.13 40.80 -5.49
N ASN A 68 -21.75 40.41 -6.61
CA ASN A 68 -21.96 39.01 -6.95
C ASN A 68 -20.64 38.27 -7.13
N PHE A 69 -19.67 38.89 -7.82
CA PHE A 69 -18.33 38.35 -7.97
C PHE A 69 -17.64 38.11 -6.62
N GLN A 70 -17.63 39.12 -5.74
CA GLN A 70 -17.04 38.99 -4.41
C GLN A 70 -17.68 37.86 -3.60
N ALA A 71 -19.01 37.81 -3.58
CA ALA A 71 -19.74 36.78 -2.84
C ALA A 71 -19.44 35.36 -3.38
N PHE A 72 -19.32 35.20 -4.70
CA PHE A 72 -18.97 33.92 -5.30
C PHE A 72 -17.50 33.55 -5.05
N MET A 73 -16.58 34.51 -5.13
CA MET A 73 -15.17 34.27 -4.81
C MET A 73 -14.97 33.79 -3.39
N VAL A 74 -15.64 34.40 -2.40
CA VAL A 74 -15.58 33.93 -1.00
C VAL A 74 -16.08 32.49 -0.86
N LYS A 75 -17.16 32.11 -1.56
CA LYS A 75 -17.66 30.74 -1.55
C LYS A 75 -16.67 29.77 -2.18
N LEU A 76 -16.03 30.16 -3.27
CA LEU A 76 -15.06 29.33 -3.98
C LEU A 76 -13.78 29.16 -3.16
N ASP A 77 -13.29 30.22 -2.53
CA ASP A 77 -12.15 30.17 -1.59
C ASP A 77 -12.46 29.23 -0.41
N SER A 78 -13.65 29.34 0.17
CA SER A 78 -14.08 28.43 1.22
C SER A 78 -14.15 26.97 0.75
N ALA A 79 -14.58 26.71 -0.48
CA ALA A 79 -14.63 25.37 -1.05
C ALA A 79 -13.22 24.81 -1.30
N ILE A 80 -12.28 25.64 -1.75
CA ILE A 80 -10.87 25.27 -1.94
C ILE A 80 -10.23 24.93 -0.59
N LEU A 81 -10.41 25.76 0.44
CA LEU A 81 -9.92 25.48 1.79
C LEU A 81 -10.49 24.16 2.33
N GLY A 82 -11.79 23.92 2.16
CA GLY A 82 -12.41 22.64 2.53
C GLY A 82 -11.81 21.46 1.77
N GLN A 83 -11.58 21.59 0.46
CA GLN A 83 -10.98 20.54 -0.35
C GLN A 83 -9.51 20.27 0.02
N GLN A 84 -8.75 21.30 0.42
CA GLN A 84 -7.38 21.13 0.93
C GLN A 84 -7.35 20.26 2.19
N GLN A 85 -8.28 20.47 3.13
CA GLN A 85 -8.40 19.62 4.32
C GLN A 85 -8.73 18.17 3.94
N VAL A 86 -9.62 17.97 2.96
CA VAL A 86 -9.94 16.63 2.46
C VAL A 86 -8.70 15.94 1.85
N VAL A 87 -7.88 16.67 1.09
CA VAL A 87 -6.60 16.16 0.55
C VAL A 87 -5.65 15.76 1.68
N GLU A 88 -5.51 16.58 2.72
CA GLU A 88 -4.66 16.28 3.88
C GLU A 88 -5.11 15.01 4.62
N HIS A 89 -6.42 14.86 4.83
CA HIS A 89 -6.99 13.66 5.42
C HIS A 89 -6.76 12.41 4.55
N ALA A 90 -6.97 12.53 3.23
CA ALA A 90 -6.72 11.44 2.29
C ALA A 90 -5.23 11.04 2.28
N GLN A 91 -4.33 12.01 2.38
CA GLN A 91 -2.88 11.76 2.42
C GLN A 91 -2.46 11.07 3.73
N THR A 92 -2.98 11.52 4.86
CA THR A 92 -2.76 10.85 6.15
C THR A 92 -3.26 9.40 6.10
N ARG A 93 -4.44 9.18 5.49
CA ARG A 93 -4.99 7.84 5.31
C ARG A 93 -4.10 6.96 4.42
N SER A 94 -3.61 7.48 3.29
CA SER A 94 -2.73 6.69 2.41
C SER A 94 -1.42 6.31 3.09
N GLU A 95 -0.81 7.21 3.87
CA GLU A 95 0.42 6.90 4.62
C GLU A 95 0.17 5.84 5.71
N ASN A 96 -0.97 5.91 6.39
CA ASN A 96 -1.36 4.88 7.37
C ASN A 96 -1.55 3.50 6.74
N GLU A 97 -2.24 3.42 5.59
CA GLU A 97 -2.40 2.14 4.88
C GLU A 97 -1.06 1.62 4.32
N LYS A 98 -0.17 2.52 3.89
CA LYS A 98 1.18 2.18 3.45
C LYS A 98 2.00 1.57 4.59
N MET A 99 1.95 2.17 5.77
CA MET A 99 2.61 1.63 6.96
C MET A 99 2.07 0.24 7.32
N ARG A 100 0.74 0.04 7.28
CA ARG A 100 0.10 -1.25 7.53
C ARG A 100 0.56 -2.31 6.53
N TRP A 101 0.58 -1.97 5.24
CA TRP A 101 1.08 -2.86 4.20
C TRP A 101 2.55 -3.24 4.42
N GLN A 102 3.42 -2.28 4.75
CA GLN A 102 4.83 -2.56 5.04
C GLN A 102 5.01 -3.49 6.25
N LEU A 103 4.20 -3.31 7.30
CA LEU A 103 4.23 -4.18 8.48
C LEU A 103 3.77 -5.61 8.16
N ALA A 104 2.70 -5.76 7.38
CA ALA A 104 2.21 -7.06 6.92
C ALA A 104 3.27 -7.77 6.05
N GLU A 105 3.88 -7.04 5.10
CA GLU A 105 4.90 -7.60 4.22
C GLU A 105 6.15 -8.03 4.99
N ARG A 106 6.60 -7.22 5.97
CA ARG A 106 7.71 -7.60 6.85
C ARG A 106 7.42 -8.88 7.63
N LYS A 107 6.19 -9.02 8.14
CA LYS A 107 5.75 -10.23 8.86
C LYS A 107 5.75 -11.46 7.94
N ARG A 108 5.24 -11.32 6.72
CA ARG A 108 5.27 -12.37 5.69
C ARG A 108 6.70 -12.82 5.39
N MET A 109 7.60 -11.88 5.11
CA MET A 109 9.03 -12.17 4.85
C MET A 109 9.71 -12.87 6.03
N SER A 110 9.35 -12.50 7.27
CA SER A 110 9.87 -13.17 8.47
C SER A 110 9.46 -14.65 8.51
N TYR A 111 8.19 -14.97 8.25
CA TYR A 111 7.73 -16.36 8.21
C TYR A 111 8.36 -17.14 7.05
N THR A 112 8.48 -16.54 5.86
CA THR A 112 9.18 -17.15 4.72
C THR A 112 10.63 -17.50 5.09
N THR A 113 11.33 -16.59 5.76
CA THR A 113 12.72 -16.82 6.21
C THR A 113 12.81 -17.99 7.19
N LEU A 114 11.88 -18.07 8.15
CA LEU A 114 11.83 -19.18 9.12
C LEU A 114 11.51 -20.51 8.43
N ASN A 115 10.60 -20.51 7.46
CA ASN A 115 10.24 -21.70 6.70
C ASN A 115 11.42 -22.23 5.88
N ASN A 116 12.16 -21.35 5.19
CA ASN A 116 13.33 -21.74 4.41
C ASN A 116 14.40 -22.39 5.31
N ARG A 117 14.66 -21.81 6.49
CA ARG A 117 15.59 -22.41 7.47
C ARG A 117 15.12 -23.78 7.97
N ALA A 118 13.82 -23.94 8.22
CA ALA A 118 13.25 -25.21 8.65
C ALA A 118 13.39 -26.29 7.56
N GLN A 119 13.15 -25.92 6.29
CA GLN A 119 13.33 -26.81 5.14
C GLN A 119 14.80 -27.22 4.95
N GLU A 120 15.75 -26.28 5.06
CA GLU A 120 17.18 -26.60 5.00
C GLU A 120 17.62 -27.56 6.11
N GLN A 121 17.10 -27.37 7.33
CA GLN A 121 17.40 -28.28 8.44
C GLN A 121 16.81 -29.67 8.23
N ALA A 122 15.58 -29.76 7.71
CA ALA A 122 14.94 -31.03 7.38
C ALA A 122 15.73 -31.80 6.31
N LEU A 123 16.13 -31.10 5.23
CA LEU A 123 16.94 -31.68 4.16
C LEU A 123 18.29 -32.19 4.67
N LYS A 124 18.97 -31.43 5.54
CA LYS A 124 20.23 -31.88 6.18
C LYS A 124 20.04 -33.14 7.02
N LEU A 125 18.91 -33.28 7.71
CA LEU A 125 18.61 -34.46 8.51
C LEU A 125 18.30 -35.67 7.63
N GLU A 126 17.56 -35.48 6.54
CA GLU A 126 17.25 -36.50 5.55
C GLU A 126 18.53 -37.03 4.88
N ASN A 127 19.38 -36.15 4.37
CA ASN A 127 20.66 -36.53 3.76
C ASN A 127 21.54 -37.36 4.71
N LYS A 128 21.56 -37.02 6.01
CA LYS A 128 22.29 -37.80 7.02
C LYS A 128 21.70 -39.20 7.24
N ARG A 129 20.36 -39.32 7.19
CA ARG A 129 19.67 -40.61 7.32
C ARG A 129 19.94 -41.50 6.10
N ASP A 130 19.88 -40.92 4.90
CA ASP A 130 20.14 -41.63 3.65
C ASP A 130 21.59 -42.11 3.58
N GLN A 131 22.55 -41.25 3.93
CA GLN A 131 23.96 -41.63 4.01
C GLN A 131 24.17 -42.80 4.97
N LYS A 132 23.60 -42.74 6.18
CA LYS A 132 23.69 -43.83 7.16
C LYS A 132 23.08 -45.13 6.61
N ALA A 133 21.92 -45.07 5.96
CA ALA A 133 21.28 -46.25 5.39
C ALA A 133 22.10 -46.88 4.26
N MET A 134 22.73 -46.06 3.41
CA MET A 134 23.64 -46.52 2.36
C MET A 134 24.88 -47.19 2.96
N ASP A 135 25.49 -46.57 3.97
CA ASP A 135 26.68 -47.10 4.64
C ASP A 135 26.38 -48.45 5.31
N GLU A 136 25.24 -48.58 5.99
CA GLU A 136 24.79 -49.84 6.58
C GLU A 136 24.53 -50.92 5.52
N HIS A 137 23.93 -50.56 4.39
CA HIS A 137 23.71 -51.50 3.29
C HIS A 137 25.03 -51.97 2.67
N ALA A 138 25.98 -51.04 2.44
CA ALA A 138 27.31 -51.36 1.94
C ALA A 138 28.09 -52.27 2.91
N ALA A 139 28.03 -51.99 4.21
CA ALA A 139 28.65 -52.83 5.24
C ALA A 139 28.06 -54.25 5.27
N ARG A 140 26.73 -54.39 5.17
CA ARG A 140 26.07 -55.70 5.07
C ARG A 140 26.52 -56.46 3.82
N GLN A 141 26.55 -55.81 2.66
CA GLN A 141 27.00 -56.44 1.40
C GLN A 141 28.47 -56.89 1.47
N ALA A 142 29.34 -56.11 2.10
CA ALA A 142 30.75 -56.48 2.32
C ALA A 142 30.90 -57.69 3.25
N TYR A 143 30.04 -57.80 4.28
CA TYR A 143 30.04 -58.94 5.20
C TYR A 143 29.65 -60.25 4.51
N TYR A 144 28.64 -60.25 3.63
CA TYR A 144 28.18 -61.45 2.92
C TYR A 144 29.06 -61.88 1.74
N LYS A 145 30.00 -61.04 1.29
CA LYS A 145 30.98 -61.38 0.24
C LYS A 145 32.29 -61.98 0.77
N ARG A 146 32.40 -62.17 2.08
CA ARG A 146 33.48 -62.93 2.74
C ARG A 146 33.02 -64.37 2.99
#